data_AF-A0A5A7QWY3-F1
#
_entry.id   AF-A0A5A7QWY3-F1
#
_cell.length_a   1.000
_cell.length_b   1.000
_cell.length_c   1.000
_cell.angle_alpha   90.00
_cell.angle_beta   90.00
_cell.angle_gamma   90.00
#
_symmetry.space_group_name_H-M   'P 1'
#
loop_
_entity.id
_entity.type
_entity.pdbx_description
1 polymer ?
#
loop_
_entity_poly.entity_id
_entity_poly.type
_entity_poly.pdbx_seq_one_letter_code
_entity_poly.pdbx_strand_id
1 'polypeptide(L)'
;MGSSSSEESDISDSEINEYKEKPYELPKDGTYKIKGPNGSFRCPFCAGKKKQDYELNHLLQHAIGSGKGTARSAKMRAKHLALATFLENDQGIQLQSALPSAAKPEHYIWPFYGIVTNVQNESKNFSTEEECSYWMKKFSRYRPSTIQVFREVDQVVMRFDSDSYLDAMEFEKWFQAQGHDRKEWDDYKSEGIVGDYLRSNGELKMISELTKKRNSIVSDLVEEIDLKNENLCQLQIKYNEKTLSLTRMLEEKDELHHTFCEETRKLQRIAREHIKRVLVEQEMLNLELENKKRRLDSWSKELNKLEAATERERLKLEEERQKNDKRNISLQMATEEQKKADENVLRLVEDQKVHRKKHILHPIQGPDQLIEYDNNTSSHLRTTNEFRIQLVPEQKINN
;
A
#
# COMPACT_ATOMS: atom_id res chain seq x y z
N MET A 1 -10.83 30.61 -2.38
CA MET A 1 -11.95 31.39 -2.94
C MET A 1 -12.46 30.62 -4.15
N GLY A 2 -13.67 30.08 -4.05
CA GLY A 2 -14.34 29.32 -5.10
C GLY A 2 -15.82 29.33 -4.77
N SER A 3 -16.47 30.48 -5.00
CA SER A 3 -17.90 30.67 -4.85
C SER A 3 -18.63 29.79 -5.86
N SER A 4 -19.33 28.76 -5.39
CA SER A 4 -20.37 28.10 -6.18
C SER A 4 -21.69 28.79 -5.87
N SER A 5 -21.99 29.81 -6.67
CA SER A 5 -23.27 30.48 -6.74
C SER A 5 -24.27 29.50 -7.36
N SER A 6 -25.11 28.88 -6.52
CA SER A 6 -26.28 28.14 -6.96
C SER A 6 -27.47 29.10 -6.93
N GLU A 7 -27.92 29.50 -8.10
CA GLU A 7 -29.22 30.13 -8.31
C GLU A 7 -30.30 29.13 -7.90
N GLU A 8 -30.95 29.38 -6.77
CA GLU A 8 -31.94 28.47 -6.19
C GLU A 8 -33.15 29.28 -5.76
N SER A 9 -34.28 29.03 -6.41
CA SER A 9 -35.55 29.75 -6.26
C SER A 9 -36.00 29.89 -4.80
N ASP A 10 -36.44 31.10 -4.43
CA ASP A 10 -37.04 31.39 -3.13
C ASP A 10 -38.42 30.72 -3.02
N ILE A 11 -38.58 29.81 -2.05
CA ILE A 11 -39.86 29.13 -1.79
C ILE A 11 -40.79 29.99 -0.93
N SER A 12 -42.09 29.92 -1.22
CA SER A 12 -43.14 30.62 -0.47
C SER A 12 -43.50 29.87 0.83
N ASP A 13 -44.04 30.58 1.84
CA ASP A 13 -44.50 29.98 3.10
C ASP A 13 -45.56 28.87 2.90
N SER A 14 -46.31 28.93 1.79
CA SER A 14 -47.30 27.91 1.38
C SER A 14 -46.69 26.60 0.88
N GLU A 15 -45.41 26.60 0.46
CA GLU A 15 -44.73 25.44 -0.15
C GLU A 15 -43.84 24.69 0.86
N ILE A 16 -43.78 25.17 2.11
CA ILE A 16 -42.92 24.63 3.17
C ILE A 16 -43.17 23.14 3.43
N ASN A 17 -44.43 22.69 3.35
CA ASN A 17 -44.80 21.30 3.65
C ASN A 17 -44.53 20.35 2.46
N GLU A 18 -44.43 20.86 1.23
CA GLU A 18 -44.05 20.09 0.03
C GLU A 18 -42.52 19.99 -0.10
N TYR A 19 -41.78 21.00 0.37
CA TYR A 19 -40.32 21.02 0.33
C TYR A 19 -39.64 20.17 1.43
N LYS A 20 -40.40 19.45 2.26
CA LYS A 20 -39.86 18.67 3.40
C LYS A 20 -39.32 17.29 3.04
N GLU A 21 -39.72 16.72 1.90
CA GLU A 21 -39.35 15.36 1.48
C GLU A 21 -37.84 15.20 1.23
N LYS A 22 -37.25 16.08 0.40
CA LYS A 22 -35.81 16.05 0.12
C LYS A 22 -34.94 16.23 1.40
N PRO A 23 -35.23 17.19 2.30
CA PRO A 23 -34.51 17.30 3.56
C PRO A 23 -34.74 16.15 4.56
N TYR A 24 -35.83 15.40 4.43
CA TYR A 24 -36.16 14.26 5.30
C TYR A 24 -35.35 13.01 4.94
N GLU A 25 -35.04 12.81 3.66
CA GLU A 25 -34.21 11.69 3.18
C GLU A 25 -32.72 11.84 3.57
N LEU A 26 -32.20 13.07 3.67
CA LEU A 26 -30.78 13.32 3.95
C LEU A 26 -30.29 12.75 5.31
N PRO A 27 -31.05 12.88 6.42
CA PRO A 27 -30.78 12.14 7.66
C PRO A 27 -30.85 10.61 7.54
N LYS A 28 -31.73 10.06 6.69
CA LYS A 28 -31.89 8.61 6.48
C LYS A 28 -30.70 8.00 5.74
N ASP A 29 -30.20 8.71 4.74
CA ASP A 29 -29.06 8.28 3.92
C ASP A 29 -27.70 8.47 4.63
N GLY A 30 -27.71 8.96 5.88
CA GLY A 30 -26.49 9.17 6.68
C GLY A 30 -25.63 10.36 6.24
N THR A 31 -26.10 11.17 5.28
CA THR A 31 -25.39 12.36 4.79
C THR A 31 -25.25 13.44 5.86
N TYR A 32 -26.23 13.55 6.77
CA TYR A 32 -26.15 14.39 7.96
C TYR A 32 -25.95 13.56 9.24
N LYS A 33 -24.77 13.70 9.85
CA LYS A 33 -24.48 13.10 11.16
C LYS A 33 -25.15 13.92 12.27
N ILE A 34 -26.34 13.49 12.69
CA ILE A 34 -27.10 14.12 13.78
C ILE A 34 -26.53 13.69 15.15
N LYS A 35 -25.98 12.48 15.27
CA LYS A 35 -25.35 11.96 16.49
C LYS A 35 -23.85 12.23 16.50
N GLY A 36 -23.37 12.93 17.53
CA GLY A 36 -21.96 13.20 17.77
C GLY A 36 -21.23 12.02 18.44
N PRO A 37 -19.90 12.06 18.50
CA PRO A 37 -19.06 10.99 19.07
C PRO A 37 -19.31 10.76 20.58
N ASN A 38 -19.87 11.75 21.28
CA ASN A 38 -20.13 11.69 22.72
C ASN A 38 -21.59 11.35 23.06
N GLY A 39 -22.39 10.91 22.08
CA GLY A 39 -23.82 10.65 22.26
C GLY A 39 -24.72 11.90 22.27
N SER A 40 -24.15 13.10 22.12
CA SER A 40 -24.91 14.34 21.95
C SER A 40 -25.53 14.45 20.55
N PHE A 41 -26.66 15.13 20.43
CA PHE A 41 -27.34 15.37 19.17
C PHE A 41 -27.16 16.81 18.70
N ARG A 42 -26.92 16.99 17.40
CA ARG A 42 -26.69 18.31 16.79
C ARG A 42 -27.67 18.56 15.65
N CYS A 43 -28.22 19.78 15.59
CA CYS A 43 -29.01 20.22 14.46
C CYS A 43 -28.08 20.51 13.26
N PRO A 44 -28.16 19.77 12.14
CA PRO A 44 -27.30 19.98 10.97
C PRO A 44 -27.59 21.30 10.23
N PHE A 45 -28.70 21.95 10.55
CA PHE A 45 -29.21 23.13 9.86
C PHE A 45 -28.91 24.44 10.59
N CYS A 46 -28.37 24.40 11.82
CA CYS A 46 -28.05 25.58 12.60
C CYS A 46 -26.53 25.80 12.70
N ALA A 47 -26.01 26.80 11.98
CA ALA A 47 -24.63 27.22 12.07
C ALA A 47 -24.38 28.05 13.36
N GLY A 48 -23.59 27.50 14.28
CA GLY A 48 -22.76 28.27 15.23
C GLY A 48 -23.42 29.09 16.35
N LYS A 49 -24.74 29.07 16.57
CA LYS A 49 -25.36 29.89 17.64
C LYS A 49 -25.85 29.03 18.83
N LYS A 50 -25.04 29.08 19.91
CA LYS A 50 -25.21 28.68 21.33
C LYS A 50 -26.08 27.46 21.68
N LYS A 51 -25.41 26.47 22.32
CA LYS A 51 -25.76 25.07 22.61
C LYS A 51 -25.92 24.22 21.35
N GLN A 52 -24.82 23.59 20.93
CA GLN A 52 -24.82 22.67 19.79
C GLN A 52 -24.99 21.20 20.20
N ASP A 53 -24.83 20.89 21.48
CA ASP A 53 -25.06 19.56 22.02
C ASP A 53 -26.42 19.55 22.72
N TYR A 54 -27.38 18.92 22.06
CA TYR A 54 -28.72 18.68 22.58
C TYR A 54 -28.83 17.23 23.05
N GLU A 55 -29.61 16.98 24.10
CA GLU A 55 -30.23 15.67 24.27
C GLU A 55 -31.33 15.49 23.21
N LEU A 56 -31.69 14.26 22.89
CA LEU A 56 -32.61 13.94 21.80
C LEU A 56 -33.95 14.69 21.89
N ASN A 57 -34.55 14.74 23.09
CA ASN A 57 -35.81 15.47 23.36
C ASN A 57 -35.65 16.99 23.17
N HIS A 58 -34.49 17.55 23.55
CA HIS A 58 -34.20 18.96 23.39
C HIS A 58 -33.93 19.33 21.92
N LEU A 59 -33.34 18.42 21.14
CA LEU A 59 -33.17 18.62 19.69
C LEU A 59 -34.53 18.61 18.98
N LEU A 60 -35.43 17.71 19.37
CA LEU A 60 -36.78 17.66 18.81
C LEU A 60 -37.52 18.98 19.07
N GLN A 61 -37.50 19.48 20.30
CA GLN A 61 -38.11 20.78 20.64
C GLN A 61 -37.47 21.95 19.87
N HIS A 62 -36.16 21.92 19.68
CA HIS A 62 -35.46 22.90 18.86
C HIS A 62 -35.91 22.85 17.39
N ALA A 63 -36.05 21.65 16.81
CA ALA A 63 -36.49 21.45 15.43
C ALA A 63 -37.94 21.93 15.22
N ILE A 64 -38.85 21.57 16.12
CA ILE A 64 -40.25 22.01 16.10
C ILE A 64 -40.34 23.54 16.23
N GLY A 65 -39.67 24.12 17.22
CA GLY A 65 -39.67 25.57 17.43
C GLY A 65 -39.05 26.34 16.27
N SER A 66 -38.01 25.78 15.66
CA SER A 66 -37.32 26.40 14.51
C SER A 66 -38.06 26.24 13.18
N GLY A 67 -38.92 25.22 13.05
CA GLY A 67 -39.84 25.05 11.92
C GLY A 67 -41.07 25.95 12.02
N LYS A 68 -41.61 26.14 13.22
CA LYS A 68 -42.84 26.94 13.45
C LYS A 68 -42.59 28.46 13.57
N GLY A 69 -41.39 28.88 13.96
CA GLY A 69 -41.07 30.31 14.12
C GLY A 69 -40.94 31.08 12.81
N THR A 70 -41.20 32.39 12.84
CA THR A 70 -41.14 33.30 11.67
C THR A 70 -39.76 33.96 11.45
N ALA A 71 -38.82 33.75 12.38
CA ALA A 71 -37.49 34.39 12.35
C ALA A 71 -36.52 33.80 11.31
N ARG A 72 -36.91 32.72 10.61
CA ARG A 72 -36.06 32.01 9.64
C ARG A 72 -36.75 31.92 8.29
N SER A 73 -35.96 31.89 7.21
CA SER A 73 -36.44 31.65 5.84
C SER A 73 -37.30 30.38 5.75
N ALA A 74 -38.33 30.39 4.89
CA ALA A 74 -39.19 29.25 4.57
C ALA A 74 -38.38 27.97 4.28
N LYS A 75 -37.27 28.06 3.52
CA LYS A 75 -36.36 26.93 3.22
C LYS A 75 -35.71 26.36 4.46
N MET A 76 -35.37 27.22 5.41
CA MET A 76 -34.78 26.81 6.68
C MET A 76 -35.84 26.21 7.61
N ARG A 77 -37.07 26.74 7.61
CA ARG A 77 -38.21 26.19 8.36
C ARG A 77 -38.58 24.79 7.87
N ALA A 78 -38.66 24.59 6.55
CA ALA A 78 -38.91 23.28 5.94
C ALA A 78 -37.86 22.23 6.36
N LYS A 79 -36.57 22.60 6.34
CA LYS A 79 -35.48 21.72 6.81
C LYS A 79 -35.59 21.34 8.28
N HIS A 80 -35.98 22.26 9.16
CA HIS A 80 -36.17 21.96 10.59
C HIS A 80 -37.44 21.16 10.84
N LEU A 81 -38.49 21.36 10.05
CA LEU A 81 -39.72 20.57 10.12
C LEU A 81 -39.47 19.12 9.70
N ALA A 82 -38.70 18.91 8.62
CA ALA A 82 -38.25 17.59 8.18
C ALA A 82 -37.40 16.87 9.24
N LEU A 83 -36.53 17.61 9.96
CA LEU A 83 -35.79 17.07 11.08
C LEU A 83 -36.71 16.63 12.23
N ALA A 84 -37.72 17.43 12.57
CA ALA A 84 -38.68 17.07 13.61
C ALA A 84 -39.45 15.79 13.26
N THR A 85 -39.94 15.67 12.03
CA THR A 85 -40.64 14.46 11.58
C THR A 85 -39.73 13.22 11.57
N PHE A 86 -38.45 13.37 11.26
CA PHE A 86 -37.46 12.28 11.35
C PHE A 86 -37.24 11.84 12.80
N LEU A 87 -37.11 12.79 13.72
CA LEU A 87 -36.92 12.51 15.14
C LEU A 87 -38.18 11.90 15.80
N GLU A 88 -39.37 12.25 15.34
CA GLU A 88 -40.64 11.66 15.82
C GLU A 88 -40.85 10.24 15.28
N ASN A 89 -40.66 10.03 13.97
CA ASN A 89 -41.02 8.78 13.30
C ASN A 89 -39.91 7.72 13.36
N ASP A 90 -38.65 8.10 13.09
CA ASP A 90 -37.54 7.15 12.91
C ASP A 90 -36.68 6.99 14.18
N GLN A 91 -36.86 7.87 15.18
CA GLN A 91 -36.24 7.75 16.52
C GLN A 91 -37.27 7.48 17.64
N GLY A 92 -38.56 7.35 17.31
CA GLY A 92 -39.60 6.81 18.20
C GLY A 92 -40.02 7.70 19.37
N ILE A 93 -40.00 9.03 19.22
CA ILE A 93 -40.42 9.96 20.30
C ILE A 93 -41.84 10.45 20.05
N GLN A 94 -42.76 10.07 20.94
CA GLN A 94 -44.10 10.65 21.00
C GLN A 94 -44.20 11.57 22.22
N LEU A 95 -44.39 12.87 22.00
CA LEU A 95 -44.68 13.81 23.08
C LEU A 95 -46.09 13.50 23.59
N GLN A 96 -46.20 12.87 24.76
CA GLN A 96 -47.49 12.67 25.41
C GLN A 96 -48.06 14.04 25.82
N SER A 97 -49.04 14.52 25.07
CA SER A 97 -49.88 15.65 25.49
C SER A 97 -50.78 15.18 26.63
N ALA A 98 -50.49 15.62 27.85
CA ALA A 98 -51.32 15.36 29.01
C ALA A 98 -52.66 16.12 28.89
N LEU A 99 -53.77 15.39 28.77
CA LEU A 99 -55.09 15.87 29.18
C LEU A 99 -55.46 15.25 30.54
N PRO A 100 -56.20 15.96 31.41
CA PRO A 100 -56.53 15.47 32.75
C PRO A 100 -57.62 14.40 32.65
N SER A 101 -57.29 13.16 32.98
CA SER A 101 -58.27 12.06 33.08
C SER A 101 -59.06 12.22 34.39
N ALA A 102 -60.37 12.33 34.25
CA ALA A 102 -61.33 12.05 35.32
C ALA A 102 -60.97 10.73 36.02
N ALA A 103 -61.20 10.68 37.34
CA ALA A 103 -60.88 9.57 38.22
C ALA A 103 -61.34 8.24 37.62
N LYS A 104 -60.38 7.39 37.28
CA LYS A 104 -60.65 6.02 36.85
C LYS A 104 -61.01 5.18 38.08
N PRO A 105 -61.92 4.20 37.97
CA PRO A 105 -62.16 3.25 39.05
C PRO A 105 -60.85 2.55 39.41
N GLU A 106 -60.44 2.63 40.68
CA GLU A 106 -59.16 2.06 41.16
C GLU A 106 -59.18 0.52 41.21
N HIS A 107 -60.38 -0.07 41.20
CA HIS A 107 -60.63 -1.49 41.40
C HIS A 107 -61.53 -2.06 40.29
N TYR A 108 -61.32 -3.33 39.96
CA TYR A 108 -62.17 -4.11 39.07
C TYR A 108 -62.44 -5.48 39.69
N ILE A 109 -63.56 -6.11 39.36
CA ILE A 109 -63.85 -7.49 39.79
C ILE A 109 -63.21 -8.42 38.76
N TRP A 110 -62.52 -9.46 39.23
CA TRP A 110 -61.88 -10.48 38.42
C TRP A 110 -62.53 -11.86 38.63
N PRO A 111 -62.93 -12.59 37.59
CA PRO A 111 -63.00 -12.18 36.17
C PRO A 111 -63.94 -11.00 35.94
N PHE A 112 -63.92 -10.38 34.76
CA PHE A 112 -64.72 -9.17 34.52
C PHE A 112 -66.23 -9.49 34.48
N TYR A 113 -67.05 -8.61 35.02
CA TYR A 113 -68.51 -8.74 35.03
C TYR A 113 -69.18 -7.50 34.43
N GLY A 114 -70.21 -7.70 33.61
CA GLY A 114 -71.11 -6.67 33.10
C GLY A 114 -72.50 -6.86 33.68
N ILE A 115 -73.09 -5.80 34.21
CA ILE A 115 -74.40 -5.85 34.88
C ILE A 115 -75.38 -5.00 34.07
N VAL A 116 -76.49 -5.59 33.67
CA VAL A 116 -77.62 -4.90 33.03
C VAL A 116 -78.76 -4.86 34.02
N THR A 117 -79.21 -3.66 34.36
CA THR A 117 -80.33 -3.43 35.29
C THR A 117 -81.57 -2.95 34.52
N ASN A 118 -82.72 -2.88 35.20
CA ASN A 118 -84.00 -2.46 34.60
C ASN A 118 -84.40 -3.34 33.41
N VAL A 119 -84.20 -4.65 33.57
CA VAL A 119 -84.58 -5.63 32.56
C VAL A 119 -86.08 -5.84 32.62
N GLN A 120 -86.80 -5.29 31.65
CA GLN A 120 -88.25 -5.51 31.55
C GLN A 120 -88.53 -6.97 31.22
N ASN A 121 -89.17 -7.66 32.16
CA ASN A 121 -89.55 -9.05 32.01
C ASN A 121 -90.82 -9.14 31.13
N GLU A 122 -90.65 -9.05 29.82
CA GLU A 122 -91.76 -9.11 28.84
C GLU A 122 -92.39 -10.51 28.73
N SER A 123 -91.89 -11.49 29.49
CA SER A 123 -92.20 -12.88 29.19
C SER A 123 -92.32 -13.74 30.45
N LYS A 124 -93.42 -13.57 31.19
CA LYS A 124 -93.80 -14.35 32.38
C LYS A 124 -93.92 -15.88 32.17
N ASN A 125 -93.64 -16.40 30.98
CA ASN A 125 -93.82 -17.79 30.59
C ASN A 125 -92.52 -18.52 30.14
N PHE A 126 -91.34 -17.89 30.22
CA PHE A 126 -90.08 -18.54 29.82
C PHE A 126 -89.34 -19.18 31.00
N SER A 127 -88.59 -20.24 30.71
CA SER A 127 -87.62 -20.83 31.64
C SER A 127 -86.38 -19.93 31.77
N THR A 128 -85.65 -20.07 32.88
CA THR A 128 -84.40 -19.32 33.12
C THR A 128 -83.35 -19.56 32.02
N GLU A 129 -83.33 -20.76 31.42
CA GLU A 129 -82.39 -21.14 30.36
C GLU A 129 -82.66 -20.40 29.05
N GLU A 130 -83.93 -20.16 28.71
CA GLU A 130 -84.34 -19.42 27.52
C GLU A 130 -84.00 -17.93 27.64
N GLU A 131 -84.16 -17.35 28.84
CA GLU A 131 -83.74 -15.97 29.13
C GLU A 131 -82.22 -15.80 29.05
N CYS A 132 -81.45 -16.71 29.65
CA CYS A 132 -79.99 -16.71 29.51
C CYS A 132 -79.56 -16.80 28.04
N SER A 133 -80.22 -17.66 27.26
CA SER A 133 -79.94 -17.82 25.82
C SER A 133 -80.25 -16.55 25.01
N TYR A 134 -81.33 -15.84 25.36
CA TYR A 134 -81.68 -14.56 24.74
C TYR A 134 -80.60 -13.50 24.99
N TRP A 135 -80.19 -13.31 26.24
CA TRP A 135 -79.15 -12.34 26.60
C TRP A 135 -77.79 -12.69 25.98
N MET A 136 -77.48 -13.97 25.88
CA MET A 136 -76.24 -14.48 25.26
C MET A 136 -76.21 -14.13 23.78
N LYS A 137 -77.34 -14.31 23.09
CA LYS A 137 -77.48 -13.93 21.68
C LYS A 137 -77.43 -12.42 21.50
N LYS A 138 -78.12 -11.65 22.35
CA LYS A 138 -78.21 -10.18 22.26
C LYS A 138 -76.84 -9.51 22.42
N PHE A 139 -76.03 -9.99 23.36
CA PHE A 139 -74.69 -9.45 23.62
C PHE A 139 -73.56 -10.31 23.05
N SER A 140 -73.85 -11.19 22.10
CA SER A 140 -72.88 -12.10 21.47
C SER A 140 -71.65 -11.37 20.89
N ARG A 141 -71.82 -10.12 20.42
CA ARG A 141 -70.72 -9.26 19.94
C ARG A 141 -69.62 -9.06 20.98
N TYR A 142 -69.97 -8.99 22.27
CA TYR A 142 -69.02 -8.77 23.36
C TYR A 142 -68.54 -10.08 24.00
N ARG A 143 -68.90 -11.24 23.41
CA ARG A 143 -68.43 -12.56 23.81
C ARG A 143 -68.49 -12.82 25.34
N PRO A 144 -69.65 -12.63 26.00
CA PRO A 144 -69.80 -13.03 27.40
C PRO A 144 -69.64 -14.55 27.52
N SER A 145 -68.97 -15.00 28.59
CA SER A 145 -68.70 -16.41 28.86
C SER A 145 -69.87 -17.09 29.55
N THR A 146 -70.51 -16.40 30.50
CA THR A 146 -71.68 -16.92 31.21
C THR A 146 -72.66 -15.80 31.51
N ILE A 147 -73.95 -16.15 31.58
CA ILE A 147 -75.03 -15.22 31.91
C ILE A 147 -75.86 -15.77 33.06
N GLN A 148 -76.10 -14.91 34.05
CA GLN A 148 -76.94 -15.18 35.20
C GLN A 148 -78.07 -14.15 35.25
N VAL A 149 -79.32 -14.63 35.25
CA VAL A 149 -80.51 -13.78 35.32
C VAL A 149 -81.07 -13.79 36.74
N PHE A 150 -81.23 -12.61 37.34
CA PHE A 150 -81.78 -12.42 38.68
C PHE A 150 -83.16 -11.75 38.58
N ARG A 151 -84.20 -12.57 38.53
CA ARG A 151 -85.60 -12.13 38.39
C ARG A 151 -86.14 -11.35 39.59
N GLU A 152 -85.56 -11.55 40.77
CA GLU A 152 -85.99 -10.88 42.01
C GLU A 152 -85.60 -9.39 42.03
N VAL A 153 -84.61 -9.00 41.23
CA VAL A 153 -84.06 -7.65 41.17
C VAL A 153 -84.05 -7.04 39.76
N ASP A 154 -84.62 -7.74 38.78
CA ASP A 154 -84.63 -7.37 37.36
C ASP A 154 -83.22 -7.03 36.81
N GLN A 155 -82.23 -7.87 37.16
CA GLN A 155 -80.83 -7.71 36.75
C GLN A 155 -80.29 -8.93 36.02
N VAL A 156 -79.37 -8.69 35.08
CA VAL A 156 -78.64 -9.72 34.35
C VAL A 156 -77.14 -9.48 34.52
N VAL A 157 -76.45 -10.47 35.03
CA VAL A 157 -75.00 -10.44 35.23
C VAL A 157 -74.34 -11.30 34.17
N MET A 158 -73.43 -10.70 33.41
CA MET A 158 -72.62 -11.36 32.40
C MET A 158 -71.18 -11.46 32.91
N ARG A 159 -70.60 -12.65 32.85
CA ARG A 159 -69.18 -12.87 33.14
C ARG A 159 -68.41 -12.85 31.82
N PHE A 160 -67.26 -12.21 31.80
CA PHE A 160 -66.28 -12.27 30.72
C PHE A 160 -65.05 -13.02 31.20
N ASP A 161 -64.37 -13.70 30.28
CA ASP A 161 -63.13 -14.42 30.60
C ASP A 161 -62.00 -13.48 31.01
N SER A 162 -60.99 -14.03 31.69
CA SER A 162 -59.80 -13.32 32.16
C SER A 162 -59.12 -12.48 31.08
N ASP A 163 -59.08 -12.99 29.86
CA ASP A 163 -58.32 -12.40 28.75
C ASP A 163 -59.18 -11.42 27.93
N SER A 164 -60.48 -11.32 28.27
CA SER A 164 -61.50 -10.54 27.54
C SER A 164 -61.71 -9.15 28.15
N TYR A 165 -60.63 -8.52 28.66
CA TYR A 165 -60.69 -7.14 29.17
C TYR A 165 -61.21 -6.16 28.12
N LEU A 166 -60.74 -6.29 26.87
CA LEU A 166 -61.16 -5.42 25.78
C LEU A 166 -62.66 -5.56 25.49
N ASP A 167 -63.19 -6.79 25.47
CA ASP A 167 -64.60 -7.04 25.21
C ASP A 167 -65.50 -6.51 26.34
N ALA A 168 -65.08 -6.67 27.60
CA ALA A 168 -65.77 -6.10 28.76
C ALA A 168 -65.79 -4.55 28.74
N MET A 169 -64.67 -3.93 28.35
CA MET A 169 -64.58 -2.48 28.20
C MET A 169 -65.39 -1.96 27.01
N GLU A 170 -65.46 -2.71 25.91
CA GLU A 170 -66.31 -2.35 24.77
C GLU A 170 -67.79 -2.42 25.12
N PHE A 171 -68.20 -3.44 25.88
CA PHE A 171 -69.55 -3.57 26.44
C PHE A 171 -69.92 -2.33 27.27
N GLU A 172 -69.05 -1.94 28.20
CA GLU A 172 -69.28 -0.76 29.05
C GLU A 172 -69.37 0.53 28.22
N LYS A 173 -68.42 0.75 27.30
CA LYS A 173 -68.40 1.92 26.41
C LYS A 173 -69.65 2.02 25.55
N TRP A 174 -70.23 0.90 25.13
CA TRP A 174 -71.46 0.89 24.36
C TRP A 174 -72.63 1.47 25.16
N PHE A 175 -72.79 1.06 26.43
CA PHE A 175 -73.81 1.64 27.32
C PHE A 175 -73.53 3.11 27.66
N GLN A 176 -72.26 3.47 27.88
CA GLN A 176 -71.84 4.87 28.09
C GLN A 176 -72.18 5.76 26.89
N ALA A 177 -71.94 5.30 25.66
CA ALA A 177 -72.25 6.05 24.45
C ALA A 177 -73.76 6.30 24.27
N GLN A 178 -74.61 5.43 24.84
CA GLN A 178 -76.07 5.59 24.85
C GLN A 178 -76.58 6.42 26.05
N GLY A 179 -75.70 6.88 26.95
CA GLY A 179 -76.09 7.57 28.18
C GLY A 179 -76.80 6.67 29.20
N HIS A 180 -76.58 5.37 29.11
CA HIS A 180 -77.12 4.35 30.01
C HIS A 180 -76.06 3.84 31.00
N ASP A 181 -74.99 4.61 31.19
CA ASP A 181 -73.97 4.30 32.18
C ASP A 181 -74.43 4.67 33.59
N ARG A 182 -73.97 3.88 34.55
CA ARG A 182 -74.22 4.12 35.96
C ARG A 182 -72.87 4.35 36.64
N LYS A 183 -72.67 5.56 37.18
CA LYS A 183 -71.37 6.01 37.68
C LYS A 183 -71.13 5.75 39.19
N GLU A 184 -72.14 5.31 39.93
CA GLU A 184 -72.15 5.43 41.40
C GLU A 184 -72.46 4.14 42.20
N TRP A 185 -72.43 2.95 41.60
CA TRP A 185 -72.67 1.71 42.34
C TRP A 185 -71.40 0.86 42.52
N ASP A 186 -71.03 0.62 43.78
CA ASP A 186 -70.09 -0.42 44.17
C ASP A 186 -70.88 -1.73 44.31
N ASP A 187 -71.31 -2.28 43.18
CA ASP A 187 -72.17 -3.48 43.11
C ASP A 187 -71.56 -4.67 43.87
N TYR A 188 -70.23 -4.74 43.92
CA TYR A 188 -69.49 -5.73 44.69
C TYR A 188 -69.70 -5.62 46.20
N LYS A 189 -69.86 -4.40 46.74
CA LYS A 189 -70.09 -4.15 48.17
C LYS A 189 -71.57 -4.01 48.53
N SER A 190 -72.48 -4.06 47.55
CA SER A 190 -73.91 -3.97 47.80
C SER A 190 -74.42 -5.18 48.61
N GLU A 191 -75.38 -4.93 49.50
CA GLU A 191 -76.15 -5.97 50.18
C GLU A 191 -77.27 -6.44 49.24
N GLY A 192 -77.25 -7.72 48.88
CA GLY A 192 -78.21 -8.31 47.94
C GLY A 192 -77.63 -9.45 47.11
N ILE A 193 -78.52 -10.17 46.44
CA ILE A 193 -78.23 -11.44 45.75
C ILE A 193 -77.16 -11.26 44.65
N VAL A 194 -77.16 -10.12 43.96
CA VAL A 194 -76.15 -9.80 42.93
C VAL A 194 -74.79 -9.51 43.55
N GLY A 195 -74.73 -8.75 44.65
CA GLY A 195 -73.50 -8.53 45.40
C GLY A 195 -72.92 -9.81 46.00
N ASP A 196 -73.77 -10.68 46.56
CA ASP A 196 -73.38 -12.00 47.07
C ASP A 196 -72.82 -12.90 45.96
N TYR A 197 -73.44 -12.87 44.78
CA TYR A 197 -72.95 -13.59 43.61
C TYR A 197 -71.58 -13.09 43.14
N LEU A 198 -71.38 -11.77 43.08
CA LEU A 198 -70.10 -11.18 42.68
C LEU A 198 -68.98 -11.48 43.69
N ARG A 199 -69.25 -11.47 44.99
CA ARG A 199 -68.29 -11.85 46.04
C ARG A 199 -67.96 -13.34 46.04
N SER A 200 -68.92 -14.19 45.69
CA SER A 200 -68.72 -15.63 45.64
C SER A 200 -67.97 -16.08 44.38
N ASN A 201 -68.09 -15.33 43.28
CA ASN A 201 -67.55 -15.72 41.97
C ASN A 201 -66.45 -14.78 41.44
N GLY A 202 -66.11 -13.72 42.15
CA GLY A 202 -65.17 -12.70 41.71
C GLY A 202 -64.34 -12.12 42.84
N GLU A 203 -63.11 -11.71 42.51
CA GLU A 203 -62.18 -11.07 43.43
C GLU A 203 -61.96 -9.61 43.03
N LEU A 204 -62.07 -8.68 43.98
CA LEU A 204 -61.78 -7.26 43.74
C LEU A 204 -60.27 -7.06 43.62
N LYS A 205 -59.78 -6.73 42.42
CA LYS A 205 -58.37 -6.47 42.13
C LYS A 205 -58.10 -5.02 41.80
N MET A 206 -56.89 -4.56 42.11
CA MET A 206 -56.46 -3.20 41.80
C MET A 206 -55.81 -3.13 40.41
N ILE A 207 -56.15 -2.10 39.63
CA ILE A 207 -55.51 -1.88 38.31
C ILE A 207 -53.98 -1.73 38.46
N SER A 208 -53.54 -1.15 39.59
CA SER A 208 -52.12 -0.93 39.88
C SER A 208 -51.31 -2.24 39.90
N GLU A 209 -51.89 -3.36 40.34
CA GLU A 209 -51.19 -4.65 40.41
C GLU A 209 -50.90 -5.24 39.03
N LEU A 210 -51.84 -5.11 38.08
CA LEU A 210 -51.61 -5.49 36.69
C LEU A 210 -50.51 -4.64 36.06
N THR A 211 -50.55 -3.32 36.31
CA THR A 211 -49.54 -2.41 35.78
C THR A 211 -48.15 -2.66 36.37
N LYS A 212 -48.05 -3.01 37.67
CA LYS A 212 -46.78 -3.37 38.31
C LYS A 212 -46.15 -4.61 37.71
N LYS A 213 -46.94 -5.69 37.50
CA LYS A 213 -46.44 -6.92 36.86
C LYS A 213 -45.94 -6.65 35.43
N ARG A 214 -46.72 -5.90 34.64
CA ARG A 214 -46.30 -5.49 33.29
C ARG A 214 -45.01 -4.67 33.32
N ASN A 215 -44.92 -3.69 34.20
CA ASN A 215 -43.75 -2.82 34.28
C ASN A 215 -42.49 -3.57 34.73
N SER A 216 -42.61 -4.57 35.62
CA SER A 216 -41.50 -5.46 36.00
C SER A 216 -40.94 -6.19 34.79
N ILE A 217 -41.81 -6.85 34.01
CA ILE A 217 -41.39 -7.60 32.80
C ILE A 217 -40.74 -6.65 31.79
N VAL A 218 -41.32 -5.45 31.59
CA VAL A 218 -40.73 -4.45 30.71
C VAL A 218 -39.36 -4.00 31.21
N SER A 219 -39.16 -3.86 32.52
CA SER A 219 -37.85 -3.51 33.10
C SER A 219 -36.82 -4.61 32.85
N ASP A 220 -37.16 -5.87 33.07
CA ASP A 220 -36.26 -7.01 32.84
C ASP A 220 -35.86 -7.12 31.35
N LEU A 221 -36.82 -6.90 30.45
CA LEU A 221 -36.56 -6.88 29.01
C LEU A 221 -35.67 -5.70 28.60
N VAL A 222 -35.85 -4.52 29.20
CA VAL A 222 -34.98 -3.36 28.95
C VAL A 222 -33.55 -3.66 29.40
N GLU A 223 -33.35 -4.26 30.57
CA GLU A 223 -32.03 -4.66 31.05
C GLU A 223 -31.38 -5.68 30.09
N GLU A 224 -32.14 -6.67 29.61
CA GLU A 224 -31.62 -7.64 28.64
C GLU A 224 -31.22 -6.98 27.30
N ILE A 225 -32.01 -6.01 26.83
CA ILE A 225 -31.69 -5.22 25.63
C ILE A 225 -30.40 -4.42 25.83
N ASP A 226 -30.24 -3.77 26.98
CA ASP A 226 -29.05 -2.98 27.30
C ASP A 226 -27.79 -3.87 27.36
N LEU A 227 -27.88 -5.03 28.00
CA LEU A 227 -26.78 -6.01 28.03
C LEU A 227 -26.42 -6.52 26.63
N LYS A 228 -27.42 -6.78 25.77
CA LYS A 228 -27.17 -7.20 24.38
C LYS A 228 -26.55 -6.08 23.55
N ASN A 229 -27.00 -4.84 23.74
CA ASN A 229 -26.43 -3.67 23.07
C ASN A 229 -24.98 -3.43 23.48
N GLU A 230 -24.66 -3.54 24.76
CA GLU A 230 -23.29 -3.43 25.26
C GLU A 230 -22.37 -4.50 24.66
N ASN A 231 -22.84 -5.75 24.62
CA ASN A 231 -22.11 -6.84 23.96
C ASN A 231 -21.88 -6.57 22.46
N LEU A 232 -22.88 -6.06 21.75
CA LEU A 232 -22.76 -5.67 20.34
C LEU A 232 -21.73 -4.55 20.13
N CYS A 233 -21.74 -3.52 21.00
CA CYS A 233 -20.74 -2.45 20.99
C CYS A 233 -19.32 -3.00 21.17
N GLN A 234 -19.11 -3.90 22.13
CA GLN A 234 -17.81 -4.52 22.38
C GLN A 234 -17.33 -5.37 21.21
N LEU A 235 -18.24 -6.14 20.59
CA LEU A 235 -17.94 -6.91 19.38
C LEU A 235 -17.53 -6.00 18.22
N GLN A 236 -18.23 -4.88 18.04
CA GLN A 236 -17.90 -3.89 17.01
C GLN A 236 -16.53 -3.24 17.24
N ILE A 237 -16.21 -2.88 18.49
CA ILE A 237 -14.88 -2.35 18.85
C ILE A 237 -13.79 -3.38 18.49
N LYS A 238 -13.92 -4.63 18.95
CA LYS A 238 -12.95 -5.70 18.66
C LYS A 238 -12.81 -5.98 17.16
N TYR A 239 -13.91 -5.92 16.41
CA TYR A 239 -13.89 -6.07 14.96
C TYR A 239 -13.11 -4.93 14.30
N ASN A 240 -13.35 -3.69 14.70
CA ASN A 240 -12.66 -2.52 14.18
C ASN A 240 -11.17 -2.54 14.52
N GLU A 241 -10.80 -2.91 15.75
CA GLU A 241 -9.40 -3.07 16.18
C GLU A 241 -8.66 -4.10 15.33
N LYS A 242 -9.27 -5.27 15.10
CA LYS A 242 -8.69 -6.30 14.23
C LYS A 242 -8.57 -5.83 12.78
N THR A 243 -9.57 -5.10 12.28
CA THR A 243 -9.56 -4.56 10.92
C THR A 243 -8.44 -3.54 10.73
N LEU A 244 -8.27 -2.61 11.69
CA LEU A 244 -7.18 -1.63 11.67
C LEU A 244 -5.80 -2.30 11.78
N SER A 245 -5.66 -3.27 12.70
CA SER A 245 -4.42 -4.04 12.86
C SER A 245 -4.06 -4.78 11.57
N LEU A 246 -5.03 -5.45 10.94
CA LEU A 246 -4.82 -6.15 9.67
C LEU A 246 -4.42 -5.19 8.56
N THR A 247 -5.08 -4.04 8.46
CA THR A 247 -4.77 -3.02 7.45
C THR A 247 -3.33 -2.53 7.60
N ARG A 248 -2.89 -2.20 8.83
CA ARG A 248 -1.51 -1.78 9.10
C ARG A 248 -0.49 -2.86 8.74
N MET A 249 -0.77 -4.12 9.09
CA MET A 249 0.11 -5.24 8.73
C MET A 249 0.22 -5.44 7.21
N LEU A 250 -0.85 -5.21 6.46
CA LEU A 250 -0.83 -5.28 5.00
C LEU A 250 0.01 -4.15 4.39
N GLU A 251 -0.13 -2.92 4.92
CA GLU A 251 0.66 -1.77 4.52
C GLU A 251 2.17 -1.99 4.80
N GLU A 252 2.52 -2.45 6.00
CA GLU A 252 3.91 -2.81 6.37
C GLU A 252 4.48 -3.89 5.44
N LYS A 253 3.68 -4.91 5.11
CA LYS A 253 4.07 -5.98 4.17
C LYS A 253 4.30 -5.43 2.76
N ASP A 254 3.46 -4.53 2.28
CA ASP A 254 3.60 -3.92 0.96
C ASP A 254 4.82 -2.97 0.90
N GLU A 255 5.08 -2.20 1.95
CA GLU A 255 6.27 -1.35 2.07
C GLU A 255 7.56 -2.18 2.08
N LEU A 256 7.58 -3.27 2.85
CA LEU A 256 8.73 -4.19 2.88
C LEU A 256 8.96 -4.85 1.51
N HIS A 257 7.89 -5.26 0.83
CA HIS A 257 8.01 -5.82 -0.52
C HIS A 257 8.52 -4.78 -1.52
N HIS A 258 8.04 -3.53 -1.43
CA HIS A 258 8.48 -2.44 -2.28
C HIS A 258 9.98 -2.16 -2.11
N THR A 259 10.43 -2.01 -0.87
CA THR A 259 11.85 -1.78 -0.54
C THR A 259 12.74 -2.94 -0.98
N PHE A 260 12.33 -4.19 -0.73
CA PHE A 260 13.04 -5.37 -1.22
C PHE A 260 13.21 -5.38 -2.75
N CYS A 261 12.14 -5.06 -3.48
CA CYS A 261 12.18 -4.99 -4.94
C CYS A 261 13.13 -3.89 -5.43
N GLU A 262 13.10 -2.71 -4.80
CA GLU A 262 13.99 -1.60 -5.16
C GLU A 262 15.46 -1.92 -4.88
N GLU A 263 15.78 -2.50 -3.73
CA GLU A 263 17.15 -2.93 -3.41
C GLU A 263 17.64 -4.02 -4.36
N THR A 264 16.79 -4.99 -4.70
CA THR A 264 17.10 -6.02 -5.70
C THR A 264 17.40 -5.40 -7.06
N ARG A 265 16.60 -4.40 -7.50
CA ARG A 265 16.85 -3.68 -8.76
C ARG A 265 18.15 -2.87 -8.70
N LYS A 266 18.47 -2.21 -7.59
CA LYS A 266 19.73 -1.48 -7.41
C LYS A 266 20.93 -2.43 -7.51
N LEU A 267 20.89 -3.56 -6.82
CA LEU A 267 21.95 -4.57 -6.88
C LEU A 267 22.15 -5.10 -8.30
N GLN A 268 21.06 -5.40 -9.01
CA GLN A 268 21.13 -5.82 -10.42
C GLN A 268 21.74 -4.74 -11.33
N ARG A 269 21.41 -3.46 -11.13
CA ARG A 269 22.03 -2.36 -11.89
C ARG A 269 23.52 -2.28 -11.62
N ILE A 270 23.94 -2.34 -10.35
CA ILE A 270 25.36 -2.29 -9.96
C ILE A 270 26.13 -3.48 -10.56
N ALA A 271 25.57 -4.69 -10.48
CA ALA A 271 26.18 -5.89 -11.06
C ALA A 271 26.34 -5.78 -12.59
N ARG A 272 25.28 -5.33 -13.29
CA ARG A 272 25.34 -5.12 -14.75
C ARG A 272 26.38 -4.08 -15.13
N GLU A 273 26.48 -2.99 -14.37
CA GLU A 273 27.45 -1.93 -14.64
C GLU A 273 28.88 -2.38 -14.36
N HIS A 274 29.10 -3.18 -13.30
CA HIS A 274 30.39 -3.78 -13.04
C HIS A 274 30.84 -4.70 -14.18
N ILE A 275 29.95 -5.59 -14.65
CA ILE A 275 30.24 -6.48 -15.79
C ILE A 275 30.60 -5.67 -17.03
N LYS A 276 29.84 -4.61 -17.35
CA LYS A 276 30.16 -3.73 -18.49
C LYS A 276 31.56 -3.13 -18.39
N ARG A 277 31.94 -2.61 -17.21
CA ARG A 277 33.29 -2.05 -17.01
C ARG A 277 34.39 -3.09 -17.23
N VAL A 278 34.23 -4.29 -16.65
CA VAL A 278 35.19 -5.39 -16.81
C VAL A 278 35.34 -5.79 -18.28
N LEU A 279 34.23 -5.85 -19.03
CA LEU A 279 34.28 -6.16 -20.46
C LEU A 279 35.02 -5.10 -21.26
N VAL A 280 34.79 -3.81 -20.99
CA VAL A 280 35.52 -2.71 -21.63
C VAL A 280 37.01 -2.76 -21.28
N GLU A 281 37.36 -2.98 -20.02
CA GLU A 281 38.76 -3.15 -19.59
C GLU A 281 39.43 -4.34 -20.28
N GLN A 282 38.72 -5.47 -20.41
CA GLN A 282 39.22 -6.65 -21.11
C GLN A 282 39.47 -6.37 -22.60
N GLU A 283 38.59 -5.62 -23.26
CA GLU A 283 38.78 -5.21 -24.65
C GLU A 283 40.02 -4.30 -24.83
N MET A 284 40.19 -3.32 -23.93
CA MET A 284 41.35 -2.43 -23.94
C MET A 284 42.67 -3.16 -23.72
N LEU A 285 42.71 -4.09 -22.76
CA LEU A 285 43.89 -4.92 -22.49
C LEU A 285 44.22 -5.85 -23.65
N ASN A 286 43.21 -6.43 -24.30
CA ASN A 286 43.40 -7.25 -25.50
C ASN A 286 44.01 -6.43 -26.64
N LEU A 287 43.54 -5.19 -26.84
CA LEU A 287 44.10 -4.29 -27.85
C LEU A 287 45.57 -3.96 -27.55
N GLU A 288 45.90 -3.68 -26.29
CA GLU A 288 47.28 -3.43 -25.86
C GLU A 288 48.17 -4.66 -26.05
N LEU A 289 47.67 -5.85 -25.72
CA LEU A 289 48.38 -7.11 -25.89
C LEU A 289 48.66 -7.39 -27.37
N GLU A 290 47.69 -7.17 -28.26
CA GLU A 290 47.88 -7.33 -29.70
C GLU A 290 48.89 -6.31 -30.26
N ASN A 291 48.91 -5.09 -29.73
CA ASN A 291 49.94 -4.10 -30.08
C ASN A 291 51.33 -4.55 -29.65
N LYS A 292 51.49 -5.06 -28.42
CA LYS A 292 52.77 -5.59 -27.92
C LYS A 292 53.23 -6.80 -28.74
N LYS A 293 52.31 -7.70 -29.09
CA LYS A 293 52.58 -8.85 -29.96
C LYS A 293 53.11 -8.42 -31.33
N ARG A 294 52.43 -7.47 -32.00
CA ARG A 294 52.88 -6.91 -33.28
C ARG A 294 54.27 -6.27 -33.22
N ARG A 295 54.60 -5.59 -32.11
CA ARG A 295 55.94 -5.02 -31.89
C ARG A 295 57.00 -6.10 -31.73
N LEU A 296 56.73 -7.13 -30.94
CA LEU A 296 57.64 -8.28 -30.78
C LEU A 296 57.86 -9.01 -32.11
N ASP A 297 56.81 -9.23 -32.90
CA ASP A 297 56.92 -9.84 -34.23
C ASP A 297 57.81 -9.00 -35.16
N SER A 298 57.70 -7.68 -35.08
CA SER A 298 58.53 -6.76 -35.87
C SER A 298 60.00 -6.80 -35.42
N TRP A 299 60.25 -6.80 -34.11
CA TRP A 299 61.61 -6.93 -33.56
C TRP A 299 62.22 -8.29 -33.87
N SER A 300 61.46 -9.38 -33.78
CA SER A 300 61.92 -10.72 -34.15
C SER A 300 62.35 -10.78 -35.62
N LYS A 301 61.56 -10.19 -36.53
CA LYS A 301 61.93 -10.08 -37.94
C LYS A 301 63.23 -9.30 -38.14
N GLU A 302 63.43 -8.20 -37.43
CA GLU A 302 64.64 -7.40 -37.54
C GLU A 302 65.87 -8.12 -36.96
N LEU A 303 65.72 -8.79 -35.82
CA LEU A 303 66.75 -9.61 -35.21
C LEU A 303 67.20 -10.73 -36.16
N ASN A 304 66.26 -11.43 -36.79
CA ASN A 304 66.55 -12.48 -37.77
C ASN A 304 67.35 -11.94 -38.98
N LYS A 305 67.07 -10.71 -39.44
CA LYS A 305 67.84 -10.08 -40.52
C LYS A 305 69.27 -9.78 -40.09
N LEU A 306 69.46 -9.23 -38.89
CA LEU A 306 70.77 -8.92 -38.34
C LEU A 306 71.58 -10.20 -38.12
N GLU A 307 70.98 -11.23 -37.54
CA GLU A 307 71.61 -12.54 -37.36
C GLU A 307 72.05 -13.14 -38.71
N ALA A 308 71.18 -13.11 -39.72
CA ALA A 308 71.52 -13.55 -41.07
C ALA A 308 72.61 -12.71 -41.73
N ALA A 309 72.74 -11.42 -41.39
CA ALA A 309 73.81 -10.56 -41.88
C ALA A 309 75.14 -10.86 -41.21
N THR A 310 75.14 -10.95 -39.88
CA THR A 310 76.31 -11.32 -39.07
C THR A 310 76.84 -12.69 -39.47
N GLU A 311 75.96 -13.67 -39.67
CA GLU A 311 76.39 -15.02 -40.08
C GLU A 311 77.02 -15.01 -41.48
N ARG A 312 76.47 -14.22 -42.41
CA ARG A 312 77.08 -14.02 -43.74
C ARG A 312 78.45 -13.38 -43.65
N GLU A 313 78.63 -12.39 -42.78
CA GLU A 313 79.93 -11.73 -42.58
C GLU A 313 80.95 -12.67 -41.93
N ARG A 314 80.53 -13.43 -40.92
CA ARG A 314 81.34 -14.47 -40.27
C ARG A 314 81.85 -15.49 -41.28
N LEU A 315 80.97 -15.99 -42.16
CA LEU A 315 81.35 -16.93 -43.22
C LEU A 315 82.36 -16.32 -44.19
N LYS A 316 82.17 -15.06 -44.63
CA LYS A 316 83.13 -14.38 -45.49
C LYS A 316 84.51 -14.21 -44.82
N LEU A 317 84.54 -13.79 -43.56
CA LEU A 317 85.79 -13.65 -42.82
C LEU A 317 86.52 -14.98 -42.65
N GLU A 318 85.76 -16.06 -42.42
CA GLU A 318 86.31 -17.42 -42.35
C GLU A 318 86.90 -17.87 -43.69
N GLU A 319 86.21 -17.62 -44.81
CA GLU A 319 86.73 -17.88 -46.16
C GLU A 319 88.02 -17.09 -46.46
N GLU A 320 88.04 -15.79 -46.13
CA GLU A 320 89.21 -14.93 -46.31
C GLU A 320 90.38 -15.37 -45.41
N ARG A 321 90.11 -15.78 -44.17
CA ARG A 321 91.13 -16.36 -43.28
C ARG A 321 91.76 -17.61 -43.91
N GLN A 322 90.93 -18.53 -44.40
CA GLN A 322 91.42 -19.74 -45.07
C GLN A 322 92.24 -19.44 -46.32
N LYS A 323 91.85 -18.43 -47.12
CA LYS A 323 92.66 -17.98 -48.27
C LYS A 323 94.00 -17.39 -47.82
N ASN A 324 93.99 -16.57 -46.78
CA ASN A 324 95.21 -15.96 -46.23
C ASN A 324 96.16 -17.03 -45.66
N ASP A 325 95.63 -18.03 -44.94
CA ASP A 325 96.40 -19.16 -44.43
C ASP A 325 97.08 -19.93 -45.58
N LYS A 326 96.35 -20.23 -46.66
CA LYS A 326 96.91 -20.84 -47.88
C LYS A 326 97.99 -19.99 -48.53
N ARG A 327 97.78 -18.67 -48.61
CA ARG A 327 98.77 -17.72 -49.14
C ARG A 327 100.02 -17.67 -48.26
N ASN A 328 99.86 -17.67 -46.95
CA ASN A 328 100.95 -17.66 -45.97
C ASN A 328 101.79 -18.94 -46.08
N ILE A 329 101.15 -20.12 -46.14
CA ILE A 329 101.84 -21.40 -46.41
C ILE A 329 102.63 -21.32 -47.73
N SER A 330 102.01 -20.80 -48.78
CA SER A 330 102.68 -20.65 -50.09
C SER A 330 103.87 -19.70 -50.02
N LEU A 331 103.76 -18.58 -49.30
CA LEU A 331 104.85 -17.62 -49.08
C LEU A 331 105.98 -18.21 -48.25
N GLN A 332 105.66 -19.01 -47.22
CA GLN A 332 106.65 -19.72 -46.42
C GLN A 332 107.45 -20.69 -47.30
N MET A 333 106.78 -21.48 -48.14
CA MET A 333 107.45 -22.37 -49.10
C MET A 333 108.34 -21.58 -50.09
N ALA A 334 107.87 -20.46 -50.63
CA ALA A 334 108.67 -19.62 -51.51
C ALA A 334 109.89 -19.02 -50.80
N THR A 335 109.74 -18.62 -49.53
CA THR A 335 110.85 -18.09 -48.71
C THR A 335 111.88 -19.18 -48.40
N GLU A 336 111.43 -20.40 -48.11
CA GLU A 336 112.32 -21.56 -47.94
C GLU A 336 113.07 -21.87 -49.24
N GLU A 337 112.41 -21.80 -50.39
CA GLU A 337 113.05 -22.02 -51.69
C GLU A 337 114.04 -20.89 -52.06
N GLN A 338 113.70 -19.63 -51.76
CA GLN A 338 114.61 -18.48 -51.88
C GLN A 338 115.85 -18.69 -51.02
N LYS A 339 115.70 -19.11 -49.75
CA LYS A 339 116.84 -19.41 -48.87
C LYS A 339 117.74 -20.50 -49.46
N LYS A 340 117.17 -21.59 -49.99
CA LYS A 340 117.97 -22.63 -50.68
C LYS A 340 118.70 -22.05 -51.90
N ALA A 341 118.03 -21.21 -52.69
CA ALA A 341 118.64 -20.57 -53.85
C ALA A 341 119.78 -19.62 -53.44
N ASP A 342 119.58 -18.78 -52.42
CA ASP A 342 120.58 -17.87 -51.87
C ASP A 342 121.79 -18.65 -51.29
N GLU A 343 121.55 -19.77 -50.58
CA GLU A 343 122.60 -20.70 -50.15
C GLU A 343 123.38 -21.28 -51.33
N ASN A 344 122.69 -21.69 -52.40
CA ASN A 344 123.33 -22.18 -53.62
C ASN A 344 124.20 -21.10 -54.30
N VAL A 345 123.70 -19.86 -54.38
CA VAL A 345 124.46 -18.71 -54.89
C VAL A 345 125.66 -18.42 -54.01
N LEU A 346 125.51 -18.47 -52.68
CA LEU A 346 126.64 -18.34 -51.74
C LEU A 346 127.72 -19.38 -52.02
N ARG A 347 127.34 -20.66 -52.20
CA ARG A 347 128.28 -21.72 -52.58
C ARG A 347 128.97 -21.42 -53.91
N LEU A 348 128.23 -21.01 -54.94
CA LEU A 348 128.81 -20.61 -56.23
C LEU A 348 129.78 -19.43 -56.12
N VAL A 349 129.49 -18.45 -55.27
CA VAL A 349 130.39 -17.32 -55.00
C VAL A 349 131.64 -17.77 -54.25
N GLU A 350 131.50 -18.68 -53.28
CA GLU A 350 132.62 -19.31 -52.58
C GLU A 350 133.51 -20.09 -53.55
N ASP A 351 132.90 -20.90 -54.43
CA ASP A 351 133.59 -21.61 -55.51
C ASP A 351 134.28 -20.63 -56.47
N GLN A 352 133.62 -19.55 -56.88
CA GLN A 352 134.22 -18.52 -57.72
C GLN A 352 135.40 -17.82 -57.02
N LYS A 353 135.34 -17.60 -55.70
CA LYS A 353 136.48 -17.09 -54.92
C LYS A 353 137.61 -18.10 -54.88
N VAL A 354 137.35 -19.40 -54.75
CA VAL A 354 138.36 -20.47 -54.84
C VAL A 354 138.95 -20.56 -56.25
N HIS A 355 138.13 -20.43 -57.29
CA HIS A 355 138.57 -20.38 -58.69
C HIS A 355 139.38 -19.12 -58.98
N ARG A 356 138.98 -17.94 -58.50
CA ARG A 356 139.78 -16.70 -58.60
C ARG A 356 141.08 -16.80 -57.81
N LYS A 357 141.07 -17.42 -56.62
CA LYS A 357 142.30 -17.75 -55.87
C LYS A 357 143.18 -18.77 -56.61
N LYS A 358 142.61 -19.68 -57.42
CA LYS A 358 143.32 -20.58 -58.34
C LYS A 358 143.82 -19.89 -59.62
N HIS A 359 143.22 -18.76 -60.04
CA HIS A 359 143.51 -18.07 -61.30
C HIS A 359 144.41 -16.82 -61.16
N ILE A 360 144.90 -16.50 -59.96
CA ILE A 360 145.90 -15.43 -59.76
C ILE A 360 147.29 -16.06 -59.67
N LEU A 361 147.81 -16.47 -60.83
CA LEU A 361 149.23 -16.65 -61.14
C LEU A 361 149.37 -16.45 -62.66
N HIS A 362 149.87 -15.26 -63.02
CA HIS A 362 150.44 -14.82 -64.31
C HIS A 362 149.56 -14.18 -65.42
N PRO A 363 150.12 -13.22 -66.21
CA PRO A 363 149.45 -11.93 -66.51
C PRO A 363 149.59 -11.42 -67.99
N ILE A 364 149.03 -10.21 -68.26
CA ILE A 364 149.42 -9.16 -69.26
C ILE A 364 148.81 -9.12 -70.71
N GLN A 365 148.03 -8.03 -70.96
CA GLN A 365 147.91 -7.03 -72.10
C GLN A 365 147.80 -7.50 -73.58
N GLY A 366 147.01 -6.95 -74.53
CA GLY A 366 146.21 -5.73 -74.82
C GLY A 366 145.91 -5.75 -76.37
N PRO A 367 145.48 -4.69 -77.12
CA PRO A 367 144.82 -3.42 -76.80
C PRO A 367 143.57 -3.11 -77.69
N ASP A 368 143.12 -1.85 -77.60
CA ASP A 368 141.84 -1.19 -77.95
C ASP A 368 141.48 -0.96 -79.43
N GLN A 369 140.17 -0.77 -79.70
CA GLN A 369 139.63 0.49 -80.26
C GLN A 369 138.10 0.65 -80.05
N LEU A 370 137.69 1.92 -79.90
CA LEU A 370 136.43 2.52 -79.42
C LEU A 370 135.36 2.73 -80.50
N ILE A 371 134.05 2.72 -80.14
CA ILE A 371 132.92 3.65 -80.48
C ILE A 371 131.81 3.39 -79.42
N GLU A 372 131.59 4.21 -78.39
CA GLU A 372 130.66 5.37 -78.22
C GLU A 372 129.12 5.12 -78.13
N TYR A 373 128.60 5.45 -76.93
CA TYR A 373 127.30 5.99 -76.46
C TYR A 373 125.93 5.42 -76.88
N ASP A 374 125.12 5.02 -75.87
CA ASP A 374 124.09 5.93 -75.34
C ASP A 374 123.62 5.59 -73.90
N ASN A 375 123.35 6.64 -73.13
CA ASN A 375 122.95 6.66 -71.72
C ASN A 375 121.43 6.72 -71.57
N ASN A 376 120.89 6.10 -70.49
CA ASN A 376 119.93 6.75 -69.58
C ASN A 376 119.76 5.89 -68.30
N THR A 377 120.30 6.26 -67.13
CA THR A 377 119.66 7.02 -66.01
C THR A 377 118.28 6.47 -65.59
N SER A 378 117.98 6.12 -64.32
CA SER A 378 118.22 6.94 -63.13
C SER A 378 118.10 6.18 -61.78
N SER A 379 119.10 6.44 -60.91
CA SER A 379 119.07 6.79 -59.48
C SER A 379 118.41 5.92 -58.39
N HIS A 380 119.29 5.46 -57.49
CA HIS A 380 119.17 5.44 -56.03
C HIS A 380 118.51 6.68 -55.38
N LEU A 381 117.86 6.52 -54.22
CA LEU A 381 118.43 6.89 -52.90
C LEU A 381 117.48 6.57 -51.72
N ARG A 382 118.12 6.17 -50.61
CA ARG A 382 117.58 6.07 -49.24
C ARG A 382 117.24 7.47 -48.69
N THR A 383 116.29 7.58 -47.75
CA THR A 383 116.50 7.96 -46.32
C THR A 383 115.22 8.38 -45.57
N THR A 384 115.06 7.80 -44.37
CA THR A 384 114.62 8.30 -43.05
C THR A 384 113.47 9.33 -42.82
N ASN A 385 112.66 8.94 -41.82
CA ASN A 385 112.01 9.70 -40.72
C ASN A 385 110.86 10.67 -41.03
N GLU A 386 109.70 10.48 -40.37
CA GLU A 386 109.35 11.20 -39.12
C GLU A 386 107.97 10.77 -38.57
N PHE A 387 107.89 10.71 -37.24
CA PHE A 387 106.65 10.67 -36.46
C PHE A 387 105.95 12.03 -36.50
N ARG A 388 104.61 12.04 -36.51
CA ARG A 388 103.84 13.08 -35.82
C ARG A 388 102.48 12.56 -35.33
N ILE A 389 102.32 12.58 -34.01
CA ILE A 389 101.04 12.53 -33.29
C ILE A 389 100.45 13.95 -33.29
N GLN A 390 99.15 14.11 -33.56
CA GLN A 390 98.33 15.12 -32.85
C GLN A 390 96.82 14.86 -32.99
N LEU A 391 96.25 14.37 -31.89
CA LEU A 391 95.02 14.75 -31.19
C LEU A 391 93.78 15.26 -31.96
N VAL A 392 92.66 14.63 -31.59
CA VAL A 392 91.23 14.99 -31.73
C VAL A 392 90.93 16.37 -31.12
N PRO A 393 89.85 17.08 -31.52
CA PRO A 393 88.65 17.02 -30.67
C PRO A 393 87.32 16.91 -31.41
N GLU A 394 86.35 16.39 -30.65
CA GLU A 394 84.91 16.36 -30.83
C GLU A 394 84.28 17.68 -31.31
N GLN A 395 83.12 17.61 -31.99
CA GLN A 395 81.86 18.15 -31.46
C GLN A 395 80.63 17.96 -32.39
N LYS A 396 79.54 17.49 -31.75
CA LYS A 396 78.10 17.85 -31.91
C LYS A 396 77.38 17.45 -33.22
N ILE A 397 76.31 16.63 -33.22
CA ILE A 397 74.98 16.75 -32.56
C ILE A 397 74.17 17.98 -33.04
N ASN A 398 72.94 17.69 -33.51
CA ASN A 398 71.79 18.53 -33.92
C ASN A 398 71.77 18.94 -35.41
N ASN A 399 70.69 18.74 -36.18
CA ASN A 399 69.27 18.50 -35.88
C ASN A 399 68.70 17.30 -36.62
#